data_AF-A0A244EJ13-F1
#
_entry.id   AF-A0A244EJ13-F1
#
_cell.length_a   1.000
_cell.length_b   1.000
_cell.length_c   1.000
_cell.angle_alpha   90.00
_cell.angle_beta   90.00
_cell.angle_gamma   90.00
#
_symmetry.space_group_name_H-M   'P 1'
#
loop_
_entity.id
_entity.type
_entity.pdbx_description
1 polymer ?
#
loop_
_entity_poly.entity_id
_entity_poly.type
_entity_poly.pdbx_seq_one_letter_code
_entity_poly.pdbx_strand_id
1 'polypeptide(L)'
;MAIARDLSPVVFRGEPDNRLRERGDWQRPWFFTEAYSQAKLYTGIQKWRDPRDEPIACVLAGRTVLDLTAPDPADVRHRVIVDALTAEFDDWTCRASGERRDAWSFLETGDLYDYEGTGSGERWNALFRIAFEHADAVRVLDMTDGTKGQPVPVWVAHQRDTIRLATLGEELGARLKQQPWEAIEAWLEAHHPQAGVLERIDRMRRPDHDQRADRVHRVVPRCNFEAMGITGAPQPVYRGVPAAYEILPGDWIALNARYAGEHGGRGQAAFVKTLPLVHPEDIFWAGSDESEFLYLPTAWRREGTSREEYLRSLTPEQLRMFCDGEMSSLTRHAREIRKIEDHVHRNFDVEACGLYHGPDHWARVSQHALAVSRSLGIDPLVPYIFGLVHDSQRLDDGTDPEHGPRAAAFVCERRHDLFGFLPDEAVEALALACDLHSDGQTEGEAWVRACWDSDRLDLGRVNIVPDPYCLCTDYARRPEVIAAALQMSGRGGEDFIEDDDSEGRLQRYGA
;
A
#
# COMPACT_ATOMS: atom_id res chain seq x y z
N MET A 1 16.26 1.03 17.98
CA MET A 1 14.88 0.97 18.48
C MET A 1 14.05 0.25 17.44
N ALA A 2 13.28 -0.78 17.79
CA ALA A 2 12.45 -1.50 16.81
C ALA A 2 11.38 -0.57 16.19
N ILE A 3 11.15 -0.76 14.89
CA ILE A 3 10.18 0.01 14.10
C ILE A 3 8.75 -0.41 14.49
N ALA A 4 7.76 0.44 14.20
CA ALA A 4 6.35 0.11 14.36
C ALA A 4 5.74 -0.33 13.01
N ARG A 5 4.92 -1.38 13.04
CA ARG A 5 4.14 -1.92 11.92
C ARG A 5 2.65 -1.88 12.23
N ASP A 6 1.79 -2.13 11.26
CA ASP A 6 0.36 -2.35 11.54
C ASP A 6 0.20 -3.66 12.34
N LEU A 7 -0.69 -3.62 13.34
CA LEU A 7 -0.93 -4.68 14.31
C LEU A 7 -2.34 -5.28 14.21
N SER A 8 -3.29 -4.52 13.68
CA SER A 8 -4.67 -4.95 13.48
C SER A 8 -5.04 -4.94 11.99
N PRO A 9 -6.11 -5.64 11.57
CA PRO A 9 -6.85 -5.25 10.37
C PRO A 9 -7.45 -3.84 10.54
N VAL A 10 -8.19 -3.37 9.54
CA VAL A 10 -9.07 -2.21 9.73
C VAL A 10 -10.12 -2.55 10.79
N VAL A 11 -10.15 -1.75 11.86
CA VAL A 11 -11.06 -1.90 13.00
C VAL A 11 -11.87 -0.61 13.17
N PHE A 12 -13.14 -0.76 13.50
CA PHE A 12 -14.09 0.35 13.57
C PHE A 12 -14.35 0.77 15.02
N ARG A 13 -14.45 2.08 15.26
CA ARG A 13 -14.82 2.64 16.55
C ARG A 13 -16.07 3.50 16.44
N GLY A 14 -17.05 3.24 17.29
CA GLY A 14 -18.17 4.15 17.53
C GLY A 14 -17.70 5.38 18.31
N GLU A 15 -17.73 6.54 17.66
CA GLU A 15 -17.68 7.87 18.29
C GLU A 15 -18.77 8.72 17.61
N PRO A 16 -19.46 9.62 18.33
CA PRO A 16 -20.27 10.66 17.69
C PRO A 16 -19.37 11.64 16.91
N ASP A 17 -19.97 12.41 16.00
CA ASP A 17 -19.32 13.50 15.24
C ASP A 17 -18.13 13.07 14.33
N ASN A 18 -17.91 11.76 14.17
CA ASN A 18 -16.88 11.10 13.34
C ASN A 18 -15.43 11.52 13.69
N ARG A 19 -15.16 11.96 14.93
CA ARG A 19 -13.82 12.38 15.38
C ARG A 19 -13.24 11.46 16.45
N LEU A 20 -12.07 10.90 16.17
CA LEU A 20 -11.31 10.11 17.14
C LEU A 20 -10.74 11.02 18.23
N ARG A 21 -11.36 10.97 19.41
CA ARG A 21 -11.07 11.87 20.54
C ARG A 21 -9.68 11.60 21.13
N GLU A 22 -8.99 12.65 21.54
CA GLU A 22 -7.63 12.60 22.12
C GLU A 22 -7.51 11.80 23.43
N ARG A 23 -8.64 11.50 24.07
CA ARG A 23 -8.76 10.62 25.23
C ARG A 23 -10.02 9.76 25.06
N GLY A 24 -9.93 8.46 25.36
CA GLY A 24 -11.10 7.57 25.49
C GLY A 24 -11.95 7.93 26.71
N ASP A 25 -12.83 7.04 27.17
CA ASP A 25 -13.83 7.35 28.22
C ASP A 25 -13.79 6.43 29.47
N TRP A 26 -14.45 6.86 30.56
CA TRP A 26 -13.95 7.10 31.93
C TRP A 26 -12.72 6.40 32.59
N GLN A 27 -11.89 5.54 31.97
CA GLN A 27 -10.62 5.12 32.64
C GLN A 27 -9.29 4.88 31.87
N ARG A 28 -9.01 5.14 30.59
CA ARG A 28 -9.74 5.69 29.43
C ARG A 28 -9.20 5.09 28.09
N PRO A 29 -9.01 3.76 27.92
CA PRO A 29 -8.46 3.19 26.68
C PRO A 29 -9.44 3.29 25.49
N TRP A 30 -8.93 3.15 24.26
CA TRP A 30 -9.73 3.11 23.04
C TRP A 30 -10.08 1.67 22.67
N PHE A 31 -11.38 1.39 22.57
CA PHE A 31 -11.95 0.14 22.08
C PHE A 31 -12.34 0.27 20.60
N PHE A 32 -12.15 -0.81 19.83
CA PHE A 32 -12.49 -0.96 18.42
C PHE A 32 -13.02 -2.37 18.15
N THR A 33 -13.77 -2.57 17.08
CA THR A 33 -14.33 -3.87 16.66
C THR A 33 -14.02 -4.16 15.21
N GLU A 34 -13.76 -5.42 14.85
CA GLU A 34 -13.60 -5.81 13.45
C GLU A 34 -14.88 -5.63 12.63
N ALA A 35 -16.06 -5.78 13.26
CA ALA A 35 -17.37 -5.65 12.62
C ALA A 35 -17.94 -4.22 12.72
N TYR A 36 -18.23 -3.61 11.57
CA TYR A 36 -18.83 -2.29 11.42
C TYR A 36 -20.19 -2.14 12.14
N SER A 37 -21.03 -3.17 12.02
CA SER A 37 -22.35 -3.25 12.65
C SER A 37 -22.25 -3.27 14.18
N GLN A 38 -21.17 -3.84 14.73
CA GLN A 38 -20.91 -3.86 16.16
C GLN A 38 -20.39 -2.49 16.66
N ALA A 39 -19.54 -1.81 15.89
CA ALA A 39 -19.10 -0.45 16.22
C ALA A 39 -20.27 0.56 16.35
N LYS A 40 -21.36 0.36 15.58
CA LYS A 40 -22.62 1.12 15.71
C LYS A 40 -23.40 0.89 17.02
N LEU A 41 -23.05 -0.11 17.81
CA LEU A 41 -23.69 -0.39 19.10
C LEU A 41 -22.92 0.25 20.27
N TYR A 42 -21.59 0.30 20.21
CA TYR A 42 -20.75 0.89 21.25
C TYR A 42 -20.87 2.42 21.40
N THR A 43 -21.58 3.12 20.50
CA THR A 43 -21.99 4.53 20.72
C THR A 43 -23.09 4.71 21.77
N GLY A 44 -23.69 3.61 22.24
CA GLY A 44 -24.73 3.62 23.28
C GLY A 44 -26.07 4.18 22.80
N ILE A 45 -26.94 4.55 23.75
CA ILE A 45 -28.34 4.94 23.51
C ILE A 45 -28.47 6.31 22.82
N GLN A 46 -27.36 6.99 22.51
CA GLN A 46 -27.39 8.21 21.71
C GLN A 46 -27.80 7.88 20.27
N LYS A 47 -29.02 8.29 19.89
CA LYS A 47 -29.40 8.33 18.48
C LYS A 47 -28.42 9.24 17.75
N TRP A 48 -27.69 8.66 16.79
CA TRP A 48 -26.96 9.36 15.75
C TRP A 48 -27.82 10.54 15.24
N ARG A 49 -27.25 11.75 15.27
CA ARG A 49 -28.04 13.00 15.13
C ARG A 49 -28.02 13.50 13.69
N ASP A 50 -26.91 13.26 13.00
CA ASP A 50 -26.78 13.39 11.57
C ASP A 50 -26.86 11.98 10.94
N PRO A 51 -27.61 11.77 9.84
CA PRO A 51 -27.56 10.51 9.08
C PRO A 51 -26.16 10.16 8.50
N ARG A 52 -25.20 11.09 8.58
CA ARG A 52 -23.78 10.92 8.20
C ARG A 52 -22.87 10.62 9.40
N ASP A 53 -23.40 10.57 10.62
CA ASP A 53 -22.61 10.09 11.76
C ASP A 53 -22.39 8.56 11.60
N GLU A 54 -21.14 8.11 11.52
CA GLU A 54 -20.75 6.75 11.14
C GLU A 54 -19.48 6.28 11.90
N PRO A 55 -19.32 4.97 12.19
CA PRO A 55 -18.12 4.45 12.84
C PRO A 55 -16.82 4.80 12.12
N ILE A 56 -15.83 5.26 12.89
CA ILE A 56 -14.51 5.66 12.40
C ILE A 56 -13.68 4.42 12.12
N ALA A 57 -13.19 4.28 10.89
CA ALA A 57 -12.20 3.26 10.54
C ALA A 57 -10.79 3.66 11.03
N CYS A 58 -10.16 2.75 11.77
CA CYS A 58 -8.80 2.90 12.29
C CYS A 58 -7.97 1.65 11.97
N VAL A 59 -6.66 1.77 12.10
CA VAL A 59 -5.72 0.65 12.19
C VAL A 59 -4.83 0.89 13.41
N LEU A 60 -4.59 -0.15 14.18
CA LEU A 60 -3.64 -0.11 15.30
C LEU A 60 -2.23 -0.40 14.78
N ALA A 61 -1.24 0.33 15.29
CA ALA A 61 0.15 0.22 14.89
C ALA A 61 1.09 0.21 16.10
N GLY A 62 2.19 -0.51 16.03
CA GLY A 62 3.08 -0.77 17.16
C GLY A 62 4.02 -1.93 16.87
N ARG A 63 4.41 -2.69 17.89
CA ARG A 63 5.33 -3.84 17.80
C ARG A 63 4.64 -5.16 18.18
N THR A 64 3.86 -5.15 19.26
CA THR A 64 3.29 -6.37 19.85
C THR A 64 1.79 -6.26 20.11
N VAL A 65 1.07 -7.31 19.72
CA VAL A 65 -0.30 -7.59 20.14
C VAL A 65 -0.26 -8.68 21.20
N LEU A 66 -1.10 -8.54 22.22
CA LEU A 66 -1.52 -9.64 23.08
C LEU A 66 -2.91 -10.11 22.62
N ASP A 67 -3.02 -11.33 22.08
CA ASP A 67 -4.30 -11.89 21.65
C ASP A 67 -4.80 -12.93 22.66
N LEU A 68 -5.77 -12.50 23.47
CA LEU A 68 -6.49 -13.30 24.46
C LEU A 68 -7.89 -13.69 23.96
N THR A 69 -8.14 -13.70 22.64
CA THR A 69 -9.41 -14.25 22.09
C THR A 69 -9.47 -15.78 22.16
N ALA A 70 -8.32 -16.43 22.31
CA ALA A 70 -8.17 -17.83 22.70
C ALA A 70 -6.99 -17.91 23.69
N PRO A 71 -7.20 -17.62 24.99
CA PRO A 71 -6.12 -17.59 25.96
C PRO A 71 -5.55 -19.01 26.18
N ASP A 72 -4.24 -19.11 26.36
CA ASP A 72 -3.52 -20.39 26.43
C ASP A 72 -2.67 -20.45 27.72
N PRO A 73 -2.99 -21.35 28.67
CA PRO A 73 -2.18 -21.57 29.87
C PRO A 73 -0.74 -22.03 29.61
N ALA A 74 -0.40 -22.50 28.40
CA ALA A 74 0.97 -22.83 28.02
C ALA A 74 1.82 -21.59 27.67
N ASP A 75 1.28 -20.59 26.95
CA ASP A 75 1.98 -19.33 26.67
C ASP A 75 2.34 -18.61 27.97
N VAL A 76 3.63 -18.31 28.11
CA VAL A 76 4.21 -17.72 29.34
C VAL A 76 3.66 -16.31 29.61
N ARG A 77 3.39 -15.52 28.57
CA ARG A 77 2.84 -14.17 28.67
C ARG A 77 1.38 -14.20 29.05
N HIS A 78 0.59 -15.08 28.43
CA HIS A 78 -0.82 -15.29 28.79
C HIS A 78 -0.91 -15.67 30.28
N ARG A 79 -0.09 -16.64 30.72
CA ARG A 79 -0.06 -17.05 32.12
C ARG A 79 0.36 -15.94 33.07
N VAL A 80 1.45 -15.21 32.80
CA VAL A 80 1.88 -14.08 33.64
C VAL A 80 0.78 -13.03 33.81
N ILE A 81 0.04 -12.72 32.75
CA ILE A 81 -0.99 -11.66 32.75
C ILE A 81 -2.27 -12.13 33.44
N VAL A 82 -2.73 -13.36 33.18
CA VAL A 82 -3.97 -13.90 33.78
C VAL A 82 -3.76 -14.33 35.23
N ASP A 83 -2.58 -14.83 35.61
CA ASP A 83 -2.25 -15.12 37.01
C ASP A 83 -2.20 -13.81 37.83
N ALA A 84 -1.60 -12.74 37.28
CA ALA A 84 -1.59 -11.42 37.91
C ALA A 84 -3.00 -10.84 38.06
N LEU A 85 -3.84 -10.91 37.02
CA LEU A 85 -5.23 -10.49 37.08
C LEU A 85 -6.02 -11.30 38.14
N THR A 86 -5.81 -12.62 38.20
CA THR A 86 -6.47 -13.50 39.17
C THR A 86 -6.10 -13.10 40.60
N ALA A 87 -4.83 -12.75 40.85
CA ALA A 87 -4.32 -12.38 42.17
C ALA A 87 -4.79 -11.00 42.68
N GLU A 88 -5.33 -10.13 41.83
CA GLU A 88 -5.87 -8.82 42.24
C GLU A 88 -7.30 -8.89 42.81
N PHE A 89 -8.01 -10.01 42.66
CA PHE A 89 -9.43 -10.14 43.08
C PHE A 89 -9.71 -11.44 43.84
N ASP A 90 -10.13 -11.33 45.10
CA ASP A 90 -10.45 -12.48 45.98
C ASP A 90 -11.66 -13.34 45.52
N ASP A 91 -12.52 -12.79 44.67
CA ASP A 91 -13.73 -13.45 44.15
C ASP A 91 -13.83 -13.40 42.61
N TRP A 92 -14.35 -14.51 42.07
CA TRP A 92 -14.55 -14.80 40.65
C TRP A 92 -15.85 -15.60 40.46
N THR A 93 -16.94 -15.15 41.10
CA THR A 93 -18.26 -15.80 41.01
C THR A 93 -19.10 -15.16 39.89
N CYS A 94 -19.53 -15.96 38.91
CA CYS A 94 -20.31 -15.49 37.76
C CYS A 94 -21.64 -14.90 38.24
N ARG A 95 -21.90 -13.64 37.89
CA ARG A 95 -23.10 -12.90 38.29
C ARG A 95 -24.41 -13.51 37.77
N ALA A 96 -24.36 -14.17 36.61
CA ALA A 96 -25.55 -14.72 35.95
C ALA A 96 -25.95 -16.11 36.45
N SER A 97 -24.99 -17.03 36.64
CA SER A 97 -25.26 -18.40 37.12
C SER A 97 -25.08 -18.58 38.64
N GLY A 98 -24.31 -17.71 39.28
CA GLY A 98 -23.87 -17.88 40.68
C GLY A 98 -22.74 -18.90 40.86
N GLU A 99 -22.16 -19.41 39.77
CA GLU A 99 -21.09 -20.41 39.81
C GLU A 99 -19.71 -19.74 39.95
N ARG A 100 -18.84 -20.32 40.78
CA ARG A 100 -17.44 -19.89 40.86
C ARG A 100 -16.66 -20.39 39.66
N ARG A 101 -16.02 -19.46 38.95
CA ARG A 101 -15.13 -19.71 37.80
C ARG A 101 -13.74 -19.14 38.12
N ASP A 102 -12.83 -19.20 37.16
CA ASP A 102 -11.53 -18.53 37.19
C ASP A 102 -11.43 -17.46 36.09
N ALA A 103 -10.40 -16.61 36.16
CA ALA A 103 -10.21 -15.52 35.21
C ALA A 103 -9.99 -16.02 33.77
N TRP A 104 -9.36 -17.18 33.59
CA TRP A 104 -9.20 -17.84 32.29
C TRP A 104 -10.55 -18.07 31.63
N SER A 105 -11.48 -18.71 32.36
CA SER A 105 -12.81 -19.02 31.84
C SER A 105 -13.59 -17.76 31.45
N PHE A 106 -13.52 -16.66 32.22
CA PHE A 106 -14.18 -15.39 31.85
C PHE A 106 -13.59 -14.74 30.58
N LEU A 107 -12.31 -14.94 30.29
CA LEU A 107 -11.67 -14.46 29.05
C LEU A 107 -12.04 -15.35 27.85
N GLU A 108 -12.12 -16.67 28.04
CA GLU A 108 -12.56 -17.62 27.01
C GLU A 108 -14.01 -17.36 26.53
N THR A 109 -14.91 -16.94 27.41
CA THR A 109 -16.32 -16.65 27.09
C THR A 109 -16.62 -15.17 26.85
N GLY A 110 -15.69 -14.26 27.14
CA GLY A 110 -15.88 -12.81 27.00
C GLY A 110 -16.90 -12.18 27.97
N ASP A 111 -17.43 -12.93 28.95
CA ASP A 111 -18.45 -12.46 29.91
C ASP A 111 -17.85 -11.71 31.12
N LEU A 112 -16.58 -11.28 31.02
CA LEU A 112 -15.95 -10.38 31.98
C LEU A 112 -16.73 -9.06 32.13
N TYR A 113 -17.43 -8.62 31.07
CA TYR A 113 -18.38 -7.51 31.13
C TYR A 113 -19.61 -7.82 32.01
N ASP A 114 -20.26 -8.97 31.81
CA ASP A 114 -21.46 -9.38 32.55
C ASP A 114 -21.20 -9.58 34.05
N TYR A 115 -19.96 -9.89 34.44
CA TYR A 115 -19.51 -9.87 35.83
C TYR A 115 -19.76 -8.50 36.49
N GLU A 116 -19.29 -7.43 35.84
CA GLU A 116 -19.25 -6.07 36.40
C GLU A 116 -20.55 -5.31 36.13
N GLY A 117 -21.15 -5.51 34.95
CA GLY A 117 -22.23 -4.70 34.41
C GLY A 117 -21.83 -3.23 34.23
N THR A 118 -22.81 -2.34 34.18
CA THR A 118 -22.66 -0.92 33.81
C THR A 118 -22.00 -0.01 34.87
N GLY A 119 -21.25 -0.58 35.82
CA GLY A 119 -20.85 0.08 37.07
C GLY A 119 -19.36 0.43 37.20
N SER A 120 -18.49 -0.58 37.33
CA SER A 120 -17.09 -0.43 37.78
C SER A 120 -16.06 -0.44 36.64
N GLY A 121 -16.11 -1.47 35.78
CA GLY A 121 -15.05 -1.76 34.80
C GLY A 121 -13.69 -2.10 35.44
N GLU A 122 -13.66 -2.50 36.71
CA GLU A 122 -12.43 -2.70 37.50
C GLU A 122 -11.58 -3.85 36.97
N ARG A 123 -12.20 -5.01 36.65
CA ARG A 123 -11.48 -6.17 36.08
C ARG A 123 -10.99 -5.90 34.67
N TRP A 124 -11.79 -5.20 33.86
CA TRP A 124 -11.34 -4.73 32.54
C TRP A 124 -10.15 -3.77 32.65
N ASN A 125 -10.25 -2.74 33.50
CA ASN A 125 -9.17 -1.77 33.70
C ASN A 125 -7.91 -2.41 34.31
N ALA A 126 -8.05 -3.40 35.19
CA ALA A 126 -6.94 -4.20 35.71
C ALA A 126 -6.26 -5.03 34.61
N LEU A 127 -7.02 -5.84 33.86
CA LEU A 127 -6.53 -6.62 32.73
C LEU A 127 -5.75 -5.74 31.75
N PHE A 128 -6.33 -4.61 31.35
CA PHE A 128 -5.70 -3.70 30.40
C PHE A 128 -4.44 -3.05 30.97
N ARG A 129 -4.45 -2.59 32.24
CA ARG A 129 -3.23 -2.07 32.88
C ARG A 129 -2.09 -3.09 32.85
N ILE A 130 -2.34 -4.34 33.25
CA ILE A 130 -1.34 -5.41 33.27
C ILE A 130 -0.87 -5.72 31.84
N ALA A 131 -1.80 -5.87 30.90
CA ALA A 131 -1.50 -6.23 29.51
C ALA A 131 -0.69 -5.15 28.77
N PHE A 132 -0.93 -3.87 29.04
CA PHE A 132 -0.19 -2.75 28.44
C PHE A 132 1.22 -2.54 29.03
N GLU A 133 1.63 -3.30 30.04
CA GLU A 133 3.05 -3.44 30.42
C GLU A 133 3.82 -4.40 29.47
N HIS A 134 3.10 -5.13 28.61
CA HIS A 134 3.64 -6.20 27.75
C HIS A 134 3.31 -6.06 26.24
N ALA A 135 2.30 -5.28 25.86
CA ALA A 135 1.88 -5.10 24.46
C ALA A 135 1.43 -3.67 24.15
N ASP A 136 1.54 -3.24 22.88
CA ASP A 136 1.05 -1.93 22.43
C ASP A 136 -0.48 -1.94 22.18
N ALA A 137 -1.03 -3.12 21.86
CA ALA A 137 -2.45 -3.39 21.63
C ALA A 137 -2.85 -4.76 22.24
N VAL A 138 -4.11 -4.86 22.67
CA VAL A 138 -4.71 -6.06 23.25
C VAL A 138 -5.93 -6.44 22.42
N ARG A 139 -6.12 -7.73 22.13
CA ARG A 139 -7.31 -8.29 21.48
C ARG A 139 -7.95 -9.31 22.42
N VAL A 140 -9.24 -9.19 22.66
CA VAL A 140 -10.00 -9.96 23.66
C VAL A 140 -11.40 -10.26 23.11
N LEU A 141 -12.07 -11.27 23.67
CA LEU A 141 -13.51 -11.44 23.47
C LEU A 141 -14.27 -10.54 24.44
N ASP A 142 -15.32 -9.87 23.93
CA ASP A 142 -16.27 -9.10 24.72
C ASP A 142 -17.69 -9.59 24.39
N MET A 143 -18.47 -9.91 25.42
CA MET A 143 -19.89 -10.24 25.30
C MET A 143 -20.70 -9.22 26.11
N THR A 144 -21.58 -8.51 25.42
CA THR A 144 -22.41 -7.44 26.01
C THR A 144 -23.86 -7.56 25.54
N ASP A 145 -24.78 -6.85 26.21
CA ASP A 145 -26.20 -6.71 25.81
C ASP A 145 -26.39 -6.47 24.29
N GLY A 146 -25.47 -5.75 23.64
CA GLY A 146 -25.52 -5.45 22.21
C GLY A 146 -25.22 -6.65 21.30
N THR A 147 -24.38 -7.59 21.76
CA THR A 147 -23.92 -8.75 20.97
C THR A 147 -24.95 -9.88 20.84
N LYS A 148 -26.08 -9.79 21.58
CA LYS A 148 -27.14 -10.82 21.65
C LYS A 148 -26.67 -12.17 22.19
N GLY A 149 -25.67 -12.18 23.09
CA GLY A 149 -25.16 -13.40 23.71
C GLY A 149 -24.20 -14.20 22.82
N GLN A 150 -23.41 -13.51 21.98
CA GLN A 150 -22.27 -14.08 21.28
C GLN A 150 -21.03 -13.24 21.59
N PRO A 151 -19.92 -13.82 22.07
CA PRO A 151 -18.69 -13.07 22.25
C PRO A 151 -18.13 -12.62 20.90
N VAL A 152 -17.67 -11.37 20.83
CA VAL A 152 -17.06 -10.78 19.62
C VAL A 152 -15.62 -10.32 19.88
N PRO A 153 -14.69 -10.46 18.92
CA PRO A 153 -13.36 -9.88 19.05
C PRO A 153 -13.40 -8.35 19.11
N VAL A 154 -12.88 -7.79 20.19
CA VAL A 154 -12.61 -6.36 20.33
C VAL A 154 -11.12 -6.11 20.48
N TRP A 155 -10.67 -5.00 19.90
CA TRP A 155 -9.30 -4.52 19.94
C TRP A 155 -9.22 -3.31 20.86
N VAL A 156 -8.16 -3.23 21.66
CA VAL A 156 -8.00 -2.22 22.70
C VAL A 156 -6.58 -1.66 22.66
N ALA A 157 -6.46 -0.33 22.66
CA ALA A 157 -5.19 0.38 22.68
C ALA A 157 -5.21 1.50 23.73
N HIS A 158 -4.08 1.79 24.37
CA HIS A 158 -3.98 2.82 25.41
C HIS A 158 -3.16 4.06 25.05
N GLN A 159 -2.45 4.02 23.92
CA GLN A 159 -1.63 5.14 23.42
C GLN A 159 -2.31 5.76 22.20
N ARG A 160 -2.18 7.07 22.00
CA ARG A 160 -2.83 7.75 20.87
C ARG A 160 -2.03 7.58 19.58
N ASP A 161 -0.71 7.46 19.69
CA ASP A 161 0.24 7.26 18.59
C ASP A 161 0.26 5.81 18.07
N THR A 162 -0.22 4.84 18.84
CA THR A 162 -0.49 3.47 18.35
C THR A 162 -1.81 3.34 17.56
N ILE A 163 -2.52 4.46 17.31
CA ILE A 163 -3.80 4.49 16.57
C ILE A 163 -3.66 5.44 15.37
N ARG A 164 -3.76 4.90 14.15
CA ARG A 164 -3.95 5.70 12.94
C ARG A 164 -5.39 5.57 12.44
N LEU A 165 -5.87 6.60 11.75
CA LEU A 165 -7.06 6.44 10.92
C LEU A 165 -6.73 5.47 9.77
N ALA A 166 -7.73 4.75 9.28
CA ALA A 166 -7.61 4.02 8.03
C ALA A 166 -7.53 5.01 6.85
N THR A 167 -6.90 4.60 5.75
CA THR A 167 -7.00 5.33 4.48
C THR A 167 -8.35 5.09 3.80
N LEU A 168 -8.65 5.80 2.71
CA LEU A 168 -9.91 5.62 1.99
C LEU A 168 -9.99 4.22 1.35
N GLY A 169 -8.88 3.71 0.80
CA GLY A 169 -8.83 2.36 0.24
C GLY A 169 -8.89 1.26 1.29
N GLU A 170 -8.32 1.48 2.47
CA GLU A 170 -8.44 0.58 3.62
C GLU A 170 -9.88 0.50 4.14
N GLU A 171 -10.52 1.65 4.39
CA GLU A 171 -11.91 1.68 4.84
C GLU A 171 -12.86 1.09 3.79
N LEU A 172 -12.70 1.45 2.51
CA LEU A 172 -13.48 0.88 1.41
C LEU A 172 -13.30 -0.65 1.33
N GLY A 173 -12.07 -1.15 1.43
CA GLY A 173 -11.77 -2.58 1.42
C GLY A 173 -12.31 -3.34 2.63
N ALA A 174 -12.47 -2.68 3.78
CA ALA A 174 -13.15 -3.23 4.95
C ALA A 174 -14.68 -3.22 4.79
N ARG A 175 -15.26 -2.11 4.31
CA ARG A 175 -16.69 -1.97 4.03
C ARG A 175 -17.19 -2.96 2.99
N LEU A 176 -16.45 -3.16 1.89
CA LEU A 176 -16.76 -4.13 0.84
C LEU A 176 -16.94 -5.56 1.38
N LYS A 177 -16.22 -5.96 2.43
CA LYS A 177 -16.34 -7.29 3.05
C LYS A 177 -17.57 -7.43 3.96
N GLN A 178 -18.23 -6.33 4.35
CA GLN A 178 -19.20 -6.31 5.44
C GLN A 178 -20.55 -5.64 5.08
N GLN A 179 -20.63 -4.92 3.97
CA GLN A 179 -21.78 -4.09 3.60
C GLN A 179 -22.26 -4.40 2.16
N PRO A 180 -23.56 -4.27 1.87
CA PRO A 180 -24.09 -4.36 0.52
C PRO A 180 -23.68 -3.14 -0.31
N TRP A 181 -23.66 -3.26 -1.64
CA TRP A 181 -23.15 -2.23 -2.54
C TRP A 181 -23.84 -0.87 -2.36
N GLU A 182 -25.16 -0.86 -2.22
CA GLU A 182 -25.97 0.36 -2.16
C GLU A 182 -25.61 1.23 -0.93
N ALA A 183 -25.17 0.60 0.16
CA ALA A 183 -24.69 1.30 1.35
C ALA A 183 -23.29 1.90 1.14
N ILE A 184 -22.44 1.24 0.35
CA ILE A 184 -21.07 1.68 0.03
C ILE A 184 -21.10 2.82 -0.99
N GLU A 185 -21.95 2.72 -2.01
CA GLU A 185 -22.15 3.76 -3.02
C GLU A 185 -22.68 5.05 -2.37
N ALA A 186 -23.75 4.96 -1.57
CA ALA A 186 -24.29 6.09 -0.83
C ALA A 186 -23.29 6.67 0.20
N TRP A 187 -22.45 5.84 0.82
CA TRP A 187 -21.38 6.31 1.71
C TRP A 187 -20.30 7.10 0.95
N LEU A 188 -19.85 6.61 -0.21
CA LEU A 188 -18.87 7.30 -1.06
C LEU A 188 -19.41 8.66 -1.53
N GLU A 189 -20.66 8.72 -2.00
CA GLU A 189 -21.30 9.97 -2.45
C GLU A 189 -21.48 10.99 -1.30
N ALA A 190 -21.85 10.53 -0.09
CA ALA A 190 -22.12 11.41 1.04
C ALA A 190 -20.87 11.90 1.78
N HIS A 191 -19.78 11.13 1.81
CA HIS A 191 -18.60 11.39 2.64
C HIS A 191 -17.33 11.69 1.82
N HIS A 192 -17.19 11.11 0.63
CA HIS A 192 -16.00 11.21 -0.21
C HIS A 192 -16.24 11.73 -1.65
N PRO A 193 -17.18 12.67 -1.91
CA PRO A 193 -17.47 13.11 -3.29
C PRO A 193 -16.28 13.80 -3.97
N GLN A 194 -15.36 14.39 -3.20
CA GLN A 194 -14.14 15.02 -3.74
C GLN A 194 -13.01 14.01 -4.05
N ALA A 195 -13.16 12.73 -3.71
CA ALA A 195 -12.20 11.68 -4.06
C ALA A 195 -12.46 11.07 -5.45
N GLY A 196 -13.60 11.40 -6.08
CA GLY A 196 -13.96 11.00 -7.44
C GLY A 196 -14.01 9.49 -7.68
N VAL A 197 -14.22 8.69 -6.64
CA VAL A 197 -14.04 7.22 -6.69
C VAL A 197 -14.95 6.60 -7.74
N LEU A 198 -16.23 6.98 -7.77
CA LEU A 198 -17.22 6.40 -8.69
C LEU A 198 -16.92 6.79 -10.14
N GLU A 199 -16.58 8.05 -10.39
CA GLU A 199 -16.20 8.59 -11.69
C GLU A 199 -14.90 7.96 -12.23
N ARG A 200 -13.91 7.75 -11.36
CA ARG A 200 -12.67 7.06 -11.72
C ARG A 200 -12.94 5.61 -12.10
N ILE A 201 -13.76 4.86 -11.33
CA ILE A 201 -14.13 3.49 -11.72
C ILE A 201 -14.90 3.48 -13.04
N ASP A 202 -15.83 4.41 -13.24
CA ASP A 202 -16.63 4.52 -14.47
C ASP A 202 -15.74 4.66 -15.72
N ARG A 203 -14.64 5.43 -15.64
CA ARG A 203 -13.61 5.52 -16.69
C ARG A 203 -12.83 4.21 -16.84
N MET A 204 -12.36 3.62 -15.74
CA MET A 204 -11.53 2.41 -15.75
C MET A 204 -12.24 1.15 -16.28
N ARG A 205 -13.57 1.13 -16.33
CA ARG A 205 -14.36 0.02 -16.92
C ARG A 205 -14.87 0.28 -18.35
N ARG A 206 -14.74 1.51 -18.85
CA ARG A 206 -15.20 1.96 -20.17
C ARG A 206 -14.12 2.85 -20.82
N PRO A 207 -12.89 2.35 -21.01
CA PRO A 207 -11.89 3.05 -21.80
C PRO A 207 -12.38 3.14 -23.25
N ASP A 208 -12.20 4.31 -23.88
CA ASP A 208 -12.33 4.44 -25.32
C ASP A 208 -10.95 4.22 -25.96
N HIS A 209 -10.74 3.02 -26.49
CA HIS A 209 -9.45 2.58 -27.04
C HIS A 209 -9.00 3.35 -28.27
N ASP A 210 -9.86 4.12 -28.94
CA ASP A 210 -9.45 4.99 -30.04
C ASP A 210 -8.79 6.29 -29.53
N GLN A 211 -9.06 6.69 -28.27
CA GLN A 211 -8.42 7.85 -27.63
C GLN A 211 -7.07 7.51 -26.96
N ARG A 212 -6.68 6.23 -26.93
CA ARG A 212 -5.42 5.78 -26.30
C ARG A 212 -4.22 6.44 -26.99
N ALA A 213 -3.20 6.89 -26.25
CA ALA A 213 -2.20 7.82 -26.79
C ALA A 213 -1.38 7.24 -27.97
N ASP A 214 -1.17 5.92 -28.01
CA ASP A 214 -0.55 5.22 -29.15
C ASP A 214 -1.46 5.13 -30.40
N ARG A 215 -2.77 5.39 -30.26
CA ARG A 215 -3.81 5.24 -31.31
C ARG A 215 -4.50 6.55 -31.70
N VAL A 216 -4.51 7.56 -30.84
CA VAL A 216 -5.28 8.81 -31.02
C VAL A 216 -4.94 9.54 -32.33
N HIS A 217 -3.73 9.35 -32.87
CA HIS A 217 -3.31 9.78 -34.21
C HIS A 217 -4.22 9.31 -35.37
N ARG A 218 -5.11 8.34 -35.13
CA ARG A 218 -6.11 7.81 -36.08
C ARG A 218 -7.42 8.61 -36.08
N VAL A 219 -7.71 9.33 -35.00
CA VAL A 219 -8.99 10.03 -34.79
C VAL A 219 -8.85 11.55 -34.66
N VAL A 220 -7.67 12.08 -34.31
CA VAL A 220 -7.39 13.53 -34.34
C VAL A 220 -6.51 13.91 -35.55
N PRO A 221 -6.60 15.15 -36.07
CA PRO A 221 -5.73 15.59 -37.16
C PRO A 221 -4.25 15.59 -36.73
N ARG A 222 -3.35 15.32 -37.68
CA ARG A 222 -1.91 15.19 -37.44
C ARG A 222 -1.29 16.38 -36.68
N CYS A 223 -1.68 17.62 -37.00
CA CYS A 223 -1.16 18.80 -36.33
C CYS A 223 -1.61 18.92 -34.86
N ASN A 224 -2.78 18.39 -34.50
CA ASN A 224 -3.23 18.30 -33.10
C ASN A 224 -2.45 17.19 -32.37
N PHE A 225 -2.24 16.03 -33.00
CA PHE A 225 -1.41 14.95 -32.45
C PHE A 225 0.05 15.38 -32.21
N GLU A 226 0.64 16.13 -33.15
CA GLU A 226 1.99 16.70 -32.99
C GLU A 226 2.06 17.74 -31.87
N ALA A 227 0.96 18.45 -31.59
CA ALA A 227 0.84 19.39 -30.46
C ALA A 227 0.63 18.70 -29.10
N MET A 228 0.09 17.47 -29.07
CA MET A 228 -0.14 16.69 -27.84
C MET A 228 1.15 16.25 -27.13
N GLY A 229 2.29 16.21 -27.82
CA GLY A 229 3.58 15.82 -27.20
C GLY A 229 3.67 14.34 -26.79
N ILE A 230 2.98 13.46 -27.50
CA ILE A 230 3.05 12.00 -27.30
C ILE A 230 4.30 11.47 -28.03
N THR A 231 5.25 10.90 -27.28
CA THR A 231 6.55 10.44 -27.83
C THR A 231 6.56 8.97 -28.29
N GLY A 232 5.55 8.18 -27.91
CA GLY A 232 5.51 6.74 -28.14
C GLY A 232 6.35 5.91 -27.14
N ALA A 233 7.26 6.54 -26.39
CA ALA A 233 7.99 5.94 -25.28
C ALA A 233 7.28 6.16 -23.92
N PRO A 234 7.65 5.44 -22.86
CA PRO A 234 7.23 5.76 -21.49
C PRO A 234 7.65 7.19 -21.11
N GLN A 235 6.70 8.00 -20.65
CA GLN A 235 6.91 9.43 -20.41
C GLN A 235 6.28 9.89 -19.08
N PRO A 236 6.78 10.97 -18.45
CA PRO A 236 6.18 11.50 -17.23
C PRO A 236 4.79 12.11 -17.51
N VAL A 237 3.86 11.91 -16.57
CA VAL A 237 2.53 12.53 -16.59
C VAL A 237 2.31 13.36 -15.33
N TYR A 238 1.56 14.46 -15.45
CA TYR A 238 1.49 15.52 -14.46
C TYR A 238 0.05 15.84 -14.05
N ARG A 239 -0.16 16.30 -12.81
CA ARG A 239 -1.47 16.79 -12.36
C ARG A 239 -1.33 17.88 -11.28
N GLY A 240 -2.11 18.95 -11.42
CA GLY A 240 -2.21 20.00 -10.39
C GLY A 240 -3.18 19.60 -9.27
N VAL A 241 -2.67 19.35 -8.08
CA VAL A 241 -3.44 18.85 -6.92
C VAL A 241 -2.94 19.45 -5.59
N PRO A 242 -3.68 19.28 -4.47
CA PRO A 242 -3.16 19.59 -3.15
C PRO A 242 -1.95 18.69 -2.77
N ALA A 243 -1.03 19.20 -1.95
CA ALA A 243 0.24 18.51 -1.63
C ALA A 243 0.10 17.05 -1.13
N ALA A 244 -0.97 16.76 -0.39
CA ALA A 244 -1.25 15.45 0.21
C ALA A 244 -1.99 14.46 -0.72
N TYR A 245 -2.25 14.84 -1.97
CA TYR A 245 -2.93 14.01 -2.96
C TYR A 245 -1.89 13.40 -3.93
N GLU A 246 -2.09 12.17 -4.38
CA GLU A 246 -1.27 11.51 -5.41
C GLU A 246 -2.08 11.33 -6.71
N ILE A 247 -1.43 11.08 -7.85
CA ILE A 247 -2.16 10.78 -9.09
C ILE A 247 -2.75 9.37 -8.98
N LEU A 248 -4.07 9.23 -9.17
CA LEU A 248 -4.81 7.98 -8.96
C LEU A 248 -5.26 7.35 -10.30
N PRO A 249 -5.36 6.01 -10.44
CA PRO A 249 -5.96 5.41 -11.63
C PRO A 249 -7.38 5.94 -11.88
N GLY A 250 -7.67 6.32 -13.12
CA GLY A 250 -8.91 7.01 -13.53
C GLY A 250 -8.82 8.54 -13.52
N ASP A 251 -7.72 9.14 -13.03
CA ASP A 251 -7.58 10.59 -12.94
C ASP A 251 -7.40 11.29 -14.29
N TRP A 252 -7.83 12.56 -14.32
CA TRP A 252 -7.33 13.51 -15.31
C TRP A 252 -5.85 13.86 -15.06
N ILE A 253 -5.06 13.96 -16.12
CA ILE A 253 -3.63 14.29 -16.16
C ILE A 253 -3.31 15.15 -17.39
N ALA A 254 -2.15 15.79 -17.40
CA ALA A 254 -1.55 16.42 -18.58
C ALA A 254 -0.14 15.88 -18.84
N LEU A 255 0.31 15.99 -20.09
CA LEU A 255 1.68 15.64 -20.50
C LEU A 255 2.68 16.80 -20.28
N ASN A 256 2.20 17.93 -19.75
CA ASN A 256 2.99 19.14 -19.54
C ASN A 256 2.82 19.67 -18.11
N ALA A 257 3.91 19.68 -17.34
CA ALA A 257 3.94 20.17 -15.95
C ALA A 257 3.42 21.61 -15.79
N ARG A 258 3.65 22.47 -16.78
CA ARG A 258 3.15 23.86 -16.75
C ARG A 258 1.63 23.90 -16.90
N TYR A 259 1.06 23.18 -17.87
CA TYR A 259 -0.39 23.11 -18.06
C TYR A 259 -1.06 22.53 -16.80
N ALA A 260 -0.49 21.46 -16.23
CA ALA A 260 -0.96 20.87 -14.98
C ALA A 260 -0.94 21.87 -13.80
N GLY A 261 0.07 22.74 -13.71
CA GLY A 261 0.15 23.81 -12.71
C GLY A 261 -0.88 24.93 -12.93
N GLU A 262 -1.13 25.31 -14.18
CA GLU A 262 -2.15 26.30 -14.56
C GLU A 262 -3.59 25.80 -14.29
N HIS A 263 -3.80 24.48 -14.23
CA HIS A 263 -5.11 23.83 -14.00
C HIS A 263 -5.28 23.21 -12.59
N GLY A 264 -4.39 23.53 -11.64
CA GLY A 264 -4.60 23.16 -10.24
C GLY A 264 -5.87 23.80 -9.65
N GLY A 265 -6.71 22.99 -9.01
CA GLY A 265 -8.09 23.32 -8.65
C GLY A 265 -8.29 24.69 -7.98
N ARG A 266 -9.31 25.44 -8.46
CA ARG A 266 -9.59 26.84 -8.10
C ARG A 266 -9.53 27.10 -6.58
N GLY A 267 -8.51 27.86 -6.15
CA GLY A 267 -8.44 28.45 -4.81
C GLY A 267 -7.62 27.69 -3.77
N GLN A 268 -6.87 26.65 -4.16
CA GLN A 268 -5.86 26.02 -3.30
C GLN A 268 -4.46 26.13 -3.90
N ALA A 269 -3.42 25.93 -3.08
CA ALA A 269 -2.04 25.91 -3.55
C ALA A 269 -1.83 24.69 -4.46
N ALA A 270 -1.68 24.93 -5.76
CA ALA A 270 -1.49 23.90 -6.78
C ALA A 270 -0.06 23.34 -6.72
N PHE A 271 0.08 22.09 -6.25
CA PHE A 271 1.30 21.32 -6.40
C PHE A 271 1.18 20.48 -7.67
N VAL A 272 2.20 20.51 -8.53
CA VAL A 272 2.28 19.60 -9.67
C VAL A 272 2.86 18.29 -9.18
N LYS A 273 2.02 17.26 -9.08
CA LYS A 273 2.45 15.86 -8.91
C LYS A 273 2.87 15.29 -10.26
N THR A 274 3.75 14.30 -10.22
CA THR A 274 4.30 13.62 -11.40
C THR A 274 4.31 12.12 -11.15
N LEU A 275 3.83 11.30 -12.10
CA LEU A 275 4.20 9.88 -12.18
C LEU A 275 5.25 9.71 -13.29
N PRO A 276 6.43 9.14 -13.01
CA PRO A 276 7.45 8.89 -14.03
C PRO A 276 7.11 7.64 -14.86
N LEU A 277 7.64 7.59 -16.09
CA LEU A 277 7.68 6.41 -16.96
C LEU A 277 6.30 5.73 -17.17
N VAL A 278 5.24 6.51 -17.42
CA VAL A 278 3.91 5.97 -17.74
C VAL A 278 3.85 5.61 -19.23
N HIS A 279 3.33 4.43 -19.55
CA HIS A 279 3.23 3.93 -20.93
C HIS A 279 2.14 4.67 -21.71
N PRO A 280 2.30 4.92 -23.03
CA PRO A 280 1.22 5.42 -23.89
C PRO A 280 -0.04 4.54 -23.95
N GLU A 281 0.02 3.27 -23.52
CA GLU A 281 -1.18 2.40 -23.41
C GLU A 281 -2.00 2.65 -22.12
N ASP A 282 -1.46 3.43 -21.19
CA ASP A 282 -2.07 3.83 -19.92
C ASP A 282 -2.54 5.28 -19.94
N ILE A 283 -2.35 5.99 -21.07
CA ILE A 283 -2.68 7.39 -21.29
C ILE A 283 -3.76 7.46 -22.38
N PHE A 284 -4.85 8.15 -22.10
CA PHE A 284 -5.99 8.31 -23.02
C PHE A 284 -6.32 9.80 -23.17
N TRP A 285 -6.57 10.27 -24.39
CA TRP A 285 -7.00 11.66 -24.60
C TRP A 285 -8.40 11.89 -24.01
N ALA A 286 -8.61 13.04 -23.35
CA ALA A 286 -9.86 13.33 -22.65
C ALA A 286 -10.98 13.87 -23.57
N GLY A 287 -10.67 14.19 -24.84
CA GLY A 287 -11.64 14.69 -25.83
C GLY A 287 -11.94 16.19 -25.76
N SER A 288 -11.19 16.96 -24.95
CA SER A 288 -11.45 18.36 -24.62
C SER A 288 -10.47 19.34 -25.29
N ASP A 289 -9.16 19.23 -25.05
CA ASP A 289 -8.09 19.95 -25.75
C ASP A 289 -6.82 19.09 -25.90
N GLU A 290 -5.79 19.57 -26.60
CA GLU A 290 -4.56 18.80 -26.86
C GLU A 290 -3.67 18.53 -25.62
N SER A 291 -4.03 19.05 -24.45
CA SER A 291 -3.28 18.90 -23.18
C SER A 291 -4.02 18.11 -22.11
N GLU A 292 -5.33 17.87 -22.26
CA GLU A 292 -6.15 17.09 -21.33
C GLU A 292 -6.15 15.59 -21.64
N PHE A 293 -5.73 14.77 -20.66
CA PHE A 293 -5.66 13.30 -20.75
C PHE A 293 -6.26 12.63 -19.51
N LEU A 294 -6.48 11.32 -19.60
CA LEU A 294 -6.87 10.42 -18.52
C LEU A 294 -5.79 9.36 -18.31
N TYR A 295 -5.44 9.11 -17.04
CA TYR A 295 -4.54 8.05 -16.62
C TYR A 295 -5.34 6.78 -16.35
N LEU A 296 -5.40 5.86 -17.31
CA LEU A 296 -6.20 4.64 -17.25
C LEU A 296 -5.31 3.38 -17.31
N PRO A 297 -4.47 3.09 -16.29
CA PRO A 297 -3.42 2.08 -16.38
C PRO A 297 -3.91 0.63 -16.55
N THR A 298 -3.21 -0.12 -17.39
CA THR A 298 -3.67 -1.39 -17.96
C THR A 298 -3.96 -2.47 -16.91
N ALA A 299 -3.11 -2.61 -15.87
CA ALA A 299 -3.32 -3.58 -14.79
C ALA A 299 -4.63 -3.37 -13.99
N TRP A 300 -5.22 -2.19 -14.11
CA TRP A 300 -6.34 -1.70 -13.29
C TRP A 300 -7.66 -1.65 -14.06
N ARG A 301 -7.64 -1.67 -15.40
CA ARG A 301 -8.86 -1.67 -16.22
C ARG A 301 -9.62 -2.99 -16.06
N ARG A 302 -10.96 -2.93 -15.96
CA ARG A 302 -11.85 -4.11 -15.89
C ARG A 302 -13.08 -3.83 -16.75
N GLU A 303 -12.97 -4.14 -18.04
CA GLU A 303 -13.91 -3.65 -19.04
C GLU A 303 -15.27 -4.37 -18.95
N GLY A 304 -16.37 -3.63 -19.09
CA GLY A 304 -17.74 -4.17 -19.11
C GLY A 304 -18.36 -4.54 -17.76
N THR A 305 -17.63 -4.50 -16.66
CA THR A 305 -18.13 -4.84 -15.31
C THR A 305 -19.12 -3.82 -14.73
N SER A 306 -19.76 -4.13 -13.60
CA SER A 306 -20.47 -3.14 -12.77
C SER A 306 -19.51 -2.29 -11.92
N ARG A 307 -20.04 -1.33 -11.15
CA ARG A 307 -19.28 -0.57 -10.13
C ARG A 307 -18.81 -1.49 -8.99
N GLU A 308 -19.69 -2.36 -8.53
CA GLU A 308 -19.42 -3.34 -7.47
C GLU A 308 -18.41 -4.40 -7.93
N GLU A 309 -18.63 -5.01 -9.09
CA GLU A 309 -17.78 -6.07 -9.65
C GLU A 309 -16.33 -5.60 -9.83
N TYR A 310 -16.14 -4.37 -10.32
CA TYR A 310 -14.81 -3.76 -10.43
C TYR A 310 -14.12 -3.76 -9.06
N LEU A 311 -14.74 -3.16 -8.05
CA LEU A 311 -14.12 -2.98 -6.73
C LEU A 311 -13.92 -4.32 -5.99
N ARG A 312 -14.80 -5.29 -6.21
CA ARG A 312 -14.64 -6.66 -5.68
C ARG A 312 -13.57 -7.47 -6.43
N SER A 313 -13.19 -7.07 -7.64
CA SER A 313 -12.11 -7.72 -8.42
C SER A 313 -10.69 -7.23 -8.08
N LEU A 314 -10.57 -6.14 -7.31
CA LEU A 314 -9.29 -5.62 -6.85
C LEU A 314 -8.86 -6.31 -5.55
N THR A 315 -7.56 -6.57 -5.41
CA THR A 315 -6.99 -7.03 -4.13
C THR A 315 -7.10 -5.93 -3.06
N PRO A 316 -6.98 -6.25 -1.76
CA PRO A 316 -6.96 -5.22 -0.71
C PRO A 316 -5.83 -4.19 -0.89
N GLU A 317 -4.72 -4.59 -1.51
CA GLU A 317 -3.61 -3.71 -1.87
C GLU A 317 -3.94 -2.80 -3.05
N GLN A 318 -4.54 -3.36 -4.10
CA GLN A 318 -5.04 -2.59 -5.23
C GLN A 318 -6.13 -1.60 -4.80
N LEU A 319 -6.99 -1.93 -3.84
CA LEU A 319 -7.96 -0.97 -3.28
C LEU A 319 -7.28 0.21 -2.57
N ARG A 320 -6.19 -0.02 -1.82
CA ARG A 320 -5.35 1.08 -1.27
C ARG A 320 -4.79 1.93 -2.38
N MET A 321 -4.03 1.35 -3.30
CA MET A 321 -3.39 2.10 -4.39
C MET A 321 -4.39 2.84 -5.30
N PHE A 322 -5.58 2.28 -5.52
CA PHE A 322 -6.64 2.90 -6.30
C PHE A 322 -7.30 4.11 -5.61
N CYS A 323 -7.40 4.11 -4.28
CA CYS A 323 -8.02 5.20 -3.52
C CYS A 323 -7.02 6.24 -3.00
N ASP A 324 -5.81 5.78 -2.64
CA ASP A 324 -4.81 6.54 -1.88
C ASP A 324 -3.53 6.83 -2.70
N GLY A 325 -3.33 6.12 -3.82
CA GLY A 325 -2.27 6.35 -4.81
C GLY A 325 -1.20 5.27 -4.84
N GLU A 326 -0.59 5.07 -6.02
CA GLU A 326 0.49 4.09 -6.24
C GLU A 326 1.72 4.35 -5.37
N MET A 327 1.97 5.63 -5.04
CA MET A 327 3.10 6.09 -4.22
C MET A 327 2.77 6.15 -2.72
N SER A 328 1.56 5.75 -2.31
CA SER A 328 1.07 5.94 -0.93
C SER A 328 1.90 5.19 0.12
N SER A 329 2.35 3.98 -0.19
CA SER A 329 3.23 3.16 0.65
C SER A 329 4.63 3.79 0.81
N LEU A 330 5.22 4.25 -0.30
CA LEU A 330 6.50 4.95 -0.31
C LEU A 330 6.45 6.24 0.49
N THR A 331 5.39 7.05 0.33
CA THR A 331 5.15 8.26 1.13
C THR A 331 4.94 7.92 2.60
N ARG A 332 4.18 6.86 2.92
CA ARG A 332 3.93 6.39 4.29
C ARG A 332 5.22 5.94 5.00
N HIS A 333 6.13 5.28 4.29
CA HIS A 333 7.37 4.73 4.83
C HIS A 333 8.63 5.54 4.49
N ALA A 334 8.48 6.78 3.99
CA ALA A 334 9.59 7.62 3.52
C ALA A 334 10.70 7.85 4.57
N ARG A 335 10.36 7.87 5.86
CA ARG A 335 11.33 7.96 6.96
C ARG A 335 12.15 6.67 7.14
N GLU A 336 11.54 5.52 6.94
CA GLU A 336 12.16 4.21 7.08
C GLU A 336 12.98 3.88 5.82
N ILE A 337 12.48 4.21 4.63
CA ILE A 337 13.21 4.20 3.36
C ILE A 337 14.48 5.06 3.48
N ARG A 338 14.38 6.30 3.99
CA ARG A 338 15.57 7.14 4.22
C ARG A 338 16.59 6.52 5.17
N LYS A 339 16.19 5.71 6.17
CA LYS A 339 17.17 5.01 7.02
C LYS A 339 17.93 3.93 6.26
N ILE A 340 17.30 3.28 5.28
CA ILE A 340 17.93 2.29 4.40
C ILE A 340 18.91 3.01 3.46
N GLU A 341 18.46 4.07 2.80
CA GLU A 341 19.27 5.01 1.98
C GLU A 341 20.49 5.53 2.77
N ASP A 342 20.27 6.17 3.91
CA ASP A 342 21.31 6.62 4.85
C ASP A 342 22.22 5.47 5.32
N HIS A 343 21.78 4.20 5.29
CA HIS A 343 22.62 3.07 5.68
C HIS A 343 23.52 2.62 4.53
N VAL A 344 22.96 2.34 3.35
CA VAL A 344 23.75 1.87 2.20
C VAL A 344 24.77 2.92 1.77
N HIS A 345 24.39 4.19 1.68
CA HIS A 345 25.28 5.29 1.31
C HIS A 345 26.47 5.50 2.27
N ARG A 346 26.38 5.05 3.53
CA ARG A 346 27.47 5.17 4.52
C ARG A 346 28.39 3.95 4.62
N ASN A 347 28.03 2.84 3.99
CA ASN A 347 28.80 1.59 4.07
C ASN A 347 29.27 1.08 2.69
N PHE A 348 28.79 1.68 1.59
CA PHE A 348 29.24 1.37 0.24
C PHE A 348 30.60 2.04 -0.07
N ASP A 349 31.59 1.24 -0.44
CA ASP A 349 32.92 1.71 -0.82
C ASP A 349 32.96 2.10 -2.30
N VAL A 350 32.83 3.40 -2.59
CA VAL A 350 32.87 3.94 -3.96
C VAL A 350 34.26 3.83 -4.60
N GLU A 351 35.34 3.69 -3.83
CA GLU A 351 36.69 3.51 -4.38
C GLU A 351 36.92 2.06 -4.84
N ALA A 352 36.30 1.07 -4.18
CA ALA A 352 36.35 -0.34 -4.56
C ALA A 352 35.25 -0.76 -5.56
N CYS A 353 34.00 -0.31 -5.33
CA CYS A 353 32.80 -0.72 -6.06
C CYS A 353 32.40 0.23 -7.20
N GLY A 354 33.25 1.23 -7.50
CA GLY A 354 33.16 2.06 -8.69
C GLY A 354 31.89 2.92 -8.80
N LEU A 355 31.54 3.24 -10.04
CA LEU A 355 30.41 4.14 -10.38
C LEU A 355 29.25 3.42 -11.10
N TYR A 356 29.48 2.23 -11.66
CA TYR A 356 28.44 1.52 -12.43
C TYR A 356 27.41 0.84 -11.53
N HIS A 357 27.79 0.50 -10.30
CA HIS A 357 26.98 -0.23 -9.32
C HIS A 357 26.62 0.62 -8.08
N GLY A 358 26.85 1.94 -8.13
CA GLY A 358 26.59 2.89 -7.04
C GLY A 358 25.24 3.61 -7.09
N PRO A 359 25.06 4.70 -6.30
CA PRO A 359 23.77 5.37 -6.11
C PRO A 359 23.03 5.83 -7.37
N ASP A 360 23.74 6.27 -8.42
CA ASP A 360 23.11 6.69 -9.67
C ASP A 360 22.40 5.52 -10.38
N HIS A 361 22.95 4.31 -10.26
CA HIS A 361 22.31 3.08 -10.72
C HIS A 361 21.11 2.72 -9.83
N TRP A 362 21.29 2.71 -8.50
CA TRP A 362 20.20 2.44 -7.55
C TRP A 362 18.99 3.36 -7.78
N ALA A 363 19.24 4.64 -8.07
CA ALA A 363 18.21 5.63 -8.39
C ALA A 363 17.49 5.39 -9.72
N ARG A 364 18.13 4.77 -10.72
CA ARG A 364 17.50 4.37 -11.99
C ARG A 364 16.68 3.08 -11.83
N VAL A 365 17.23 2.06 -11.16
CA VAL A 365 16.49 0.84 -10.78
C VAL A 365 15.24 1.18 -9.97
N SER A 366 15.38 2.06 -8.97
CA SER A 366 14.26 2.51 -8.15
C SER A 366 13.17 3.26 -8.93
N GLN A 367 13.49 3.84 -10.09
CA GLN A 367 12.51 4.45 -11.00
C GLN A 367 11.86 3.42 -11.93
N HIS A 368 12.62 2.48 -12.49
CA HIS A 368 12.06 1.35 -13.24
C HIS A 368 11.12 0.52 -12.36
N ALA A 369 11.45 0.33 -11.09
CA ALA A 369 10.63 -0.36 -10.08
C ALA A 369 9.22 0.23 -9.96
N LEU A 370 9.05 1.56 -10.03
CA LEU A 370 7.73 2.20 -10.00
C LEU A 370 6.91 1.83 -11.25
N ALA A 371 7.55 1.81 -12.42
CA ALA A 371 6.90 1.57 -13.69
C ALA A 371 6.54 0.09 -13.91
N VAL A 372 7.44 -0.84 -13.57
CA VAL A 372 7.18 -2.27 -13.63
C VAL A 372 6.09 -2.67 -12.62
N SER A 373 6.15 -2.16 -11.37
CA SER A 373 5.12 -2.44 -10.35
C SER A 373 3.73 -1.94 -10.76
N ARG A 374 3.65 -0.73 -11.36
CA ARG A 374 2.43 -0.19 -11.98
C ARG A 374 1.87 -1.13 -13.06
N SER A 375 2.74 -1.65 -13.92
CA SER A 375 2.34 -2.54 -15.02
C SER A 375 1.79 -3.89 -14.55
N LEU A 376 2.20 -4.33 -13.35
CA LEU A 376 1.69 -5.54 -12.67
C LEU A 376 0.50 -5.25 -11.73
N GLY A 377 0.26 -3.99 -11.36
CA GLY A 377 -0.77 -3.60 -10.40
C GLY A 377 -0.46 -4.03 -8.96
N ILE A 378 0.80 -3.93 -8.54
CA ILE A 378 1.31 -4.30 -7.20
C ILE A 378 1.95 -3.11 -6.48
N ASP A 379 2.03 -3.15 -5.16
CA ASP A 379 2.65 -2.09 -4.37
C ASP A 379 4.17 -1.99 -4.67
N PRO A 380 4.68 -0.81 -5.10
CA PRO A 380 6.08 -0.63 -5.47
C PRO A 380 7.07 -0.65 -4.30
N LEU A 381 6.60 -0.72 -3.04
CA LEU A 381 7.46 -0.61 -1.85
C LEU A 381 8.61 -1.63 -1.85
N VAL A 382 8.36 -2.90 -2.17
CA VAL A 382 9.41 -3.93 -2.21
C VAL A 382 10.37 -3.73 -3.40
N PRO A 383 9.91 -3.60 -4.66
CA PRO A 383 10.80 -3.33 -5.79
C PRO A 383 11.60 -2.03 -5.68
N TYR A 384 11.05 -0.97 -5.07
CA TYR A 384 11.78 0.26 -4.82
C TYR A 384 12.89 0.07 -3.78
N ILE A 385 12.62 -0.65 -2.68
CA ILE A 385 13.64 -0.96 -1.67
C ILE A 385 14.73 -1.88 -2.26
N PHE A 386 14.38 -2.87 -3.08
CA PHE A 386 15.34 -3.68 -3.85
C PHE A 386 16.31 -2.79 -4.64
N GLY A 387 15.78 -1.77 -5.35
CA GLY A 387 16.59 -0.81 -6.10
C GLY A 387 17.67 -0.11 -5.27
N LEU A 388 17.42 0.11 -3.97
CA LEU A 388 18.39 0.71 -3.04
C LEU A 388 19.41 -0.27 -2.43
N VAL A 389 19.14 -1.59 -2.44
CA VAL A 389 19.93 -2.55 -1.61
C VAL A 389 20.60 -3.70 -2.37
N HIS A 390 20.13 -4.10 -3.54
CA HIS A 390 20.62 -5.29 -4.25
C HIS A 390 22.13 -5.26 -4.56
N ASP A 391 22.64 -4.13 -5.07
CA ASP A 391 24.07 -3.91 -5.34
C ASP A 391 24.85 -3.35 -4.13
N SER A 392 24.16 -3.02 -3.03
CA SER A 392 24.76 -2.28 -1.90
C SER A 392 25.81 -3.05 -1.10
N GLN A 393 25.86 -4.38 -1.25
CA GLN A 393 26.78 -5.26 -0.54
C GLN A 393 27.94 -5.77 -1.41
N ARG A 394 28.23 -5.08 -2.52
CA ARG A 394 29.42 -5.33 -3.37
C ARG A 394 30.74 -5.12 -2.64
N LEU A 395 31.77 -5.81 -3.14
CA LEU A 395 33.18 -5.68 -2.74
C LEU A 395 34.06 -5.16 -3.89
N ASP A 396 33.62 -5.28 -5.15
CA ASP A 396 34.26 -4.68 -6.31
C ASP A 396 33.27 -4.31 -7.45
N ASP A 397 33.72 -3.42 -8.34
CA ASP A 397 33.05 -2.98 -9.59
C ASP A 397 33.11 -4.05 -10.71
N GLY A 398 33.53 -5.28 -10.37
CA GLY A 398 33.66 -6.41 -11.29
C GLY A 398 32.48 -7.39 -11.21
N THR A 399 32.74 -8.67 -11.48
CA THR A 399 31.69 -9.70 -11.52
C THR A 399 31.07 -9.98 -10.15
N ASP A 400 31.90 -9.97 -9.09
CA ASP A 400 31.51 -10.18 -7.68
C ASP A 400 30.30 -11.12 -7.48
N PRO A 401 30.37 -12.40 -7.88
CA PRO A 401 29.17 -13.26 -8.01
C PRO A 401 28.40 -13.47 -6.69
N GLU A 402 29.01 -13.19 -5.55
CA GLU A 402 28.41 -13.34 -4.21
C GLU A 402 27.68 -12.05 -3.74
N HIS A 403 27.62 -10.97 -4.54
CA HIS A 403 26.96 -9.72 -4.15
C HIS A 403 25.46 -9.89 -3.84
N GLY A 404 24.72 -10.62 -4.68
CA GLY A 404 23.30 -10.94 -4.46
C GLY A 404 23.06 -11.70 -3.14
N PRO A 405 23.73 -12.85 -2.91
CA PRO A 405 23.69 -13.57 -1.64
C PRO A 405 24.05 -12.72 -0.41
N ARG A 406 25.03 -11.82 -0.52
CA ARG A 406 25.36 -10.88 0.58
C ARG A 406 24.28 -9.82 0.80
N ALA A 407 23.64 -9.31 -0.25
CA ALA A 407 22.50 -8.40 -0.14
C ALA A 407 21.27 -9.10 0.47
N ALA A 408 21.00 -10.35 0.13
CA ALA A 408 19.97 -11.17 0.76
C ALA A 408 20.27 -11.41 2.26
N ALA A 409 21.51 -11.76 2.59
CA ALA A 409 21.95 -11.90 3.98
C ALA A 409 21.78 -10.59 4.78
N PHE A 410 22.18 -9.45 4.22
CA PHE A 410 21.97 -8.12 4.82
C PHE A 410 20.49 -7.81 5.07
N VAL A 411 19.58 -8.12 4.14
CA VAL A 411 18.13 -7.95 4.34
C VAL A 411 17.63 -8.80 5.51
N CYS A 412 18.07 -10.05 5.61
CA CYS A 412 17.72 -10.95 6.70
C CYS A 412 18.30 -10.51 8.07
N GLU A 413 19.59 -10.16 8.13
CA GLU A 413 20.24 -9.71 9.37
C GLU A 413 19.64 -8.41 9.92
N ARG A 414 19.16 -7.51 9.03
CA ARG A 414 18.60 -6.20 9.38
C ARG A 414 17.07 -6.16 9.38
N ARG A 415 16.43 -7.34 9.38
CA ARG A 415 14.97 -7.54 9.38
C ARG A 415 14.25 -6.76 10.48
N HIS A 416 14.85 -6.58 11.65
CA HIS A 416 14.20 -5.91 12.79
C HIS A 416 14.49 -4.41 12.96
N ASP A 417 15.59 -3.90 12.40
CA ASP A 417 16.06 -2.52 12.66
C ASP A 417 16.06 -1.60 11.43
N LEU A 418 16.17 -2.15 10.22
CA LEU A 418 15.98 -1.43 8.96
C LEU A 418 14.66 -1.82 8.30
N PHE A 419 14.40 -3.12 8.08
CA PHE A 419 13.28 -3.60 7.27
C PHE A 419 11.98 -3.90 8.05
N GLY A 420 11.98 -3.75 9.39
CA GLY A 420 10.91 -4.19 10.30
C GLY A 420 9.58 -3.44 10.24
N PHE A 421 9.36 -2.63 9.20
CA PHE A 421 8.06 -2.06 8.84
C PHE A 421 7.36 -2.85 7.73
N LEU A 422 8.10 -3.66 6.96
CA LEU A 422 7.57 -4.59 5.99
C LEU A 422 6.92 -5.78 6.71
N PRO A 423 5.87 -6.40 6.14
CA PRO A 423 5.38 -7.69 6.60
C PRO A 423 6.41 -8.79 6.27
N ASP A 424 6.28 -9.92 6.93
CA ASP A 424 7.31 -10.96 6.97
C ASP A 424 7.57 -11.58 5.57
N GLU A 425 6.51 -11.80 4.79
CA GLU A 425 6.54 -12.25 3.40
C GLU A 425 7.19 -11.26 2.43
N ALA A 426 7.13 -9.95 2.72
CA ALA A 426 7.74 -8.91 1.89
C ALA A 426 9.26 -8.82 2.12
N VAL A 427 9.73 -9.11 3.34
CA VAL A 427 11.18 -9.25 3.62
C VAL A 427 11.74 -10.48 2.92
N GLU A 428 11.00 -11.59 2.90
CA GLU A 428 11.38 -12.81 2.20
C GLU A 428 11.41 -12.63 0.68
N ALA A 429 10.42 -11.96 0.08
CA ALA A 429 10.44 -11.60 -1.33
C ALA A 429 11.60 -10.65 -1.68
N LEU A 430 11.91 -9.67 -0.83
CA LEU A 430 13.05 -8.76 -1.01
C LEU A 430 14.39 -9.50 -0.96
N ALA A 431 14.58 -10.39 0.02
CA ALA A 431 15.80 -11.18 0.15
C ALA A 431 15.99 -12.13 -1.05
N LEU A 432 14.95 -12.87 -1.45
CA LEU A 432 14.97 -13.75 -2.62
C LEU A 432 15.24 -12.99 -3.93
N ALA A 433 14.69 -11.78 -4.07
CA ALA A 433 14.97 -10.92 -5.21
C ALA A 433 16.44 -10.51 -5.26
N CYS A 434 17.04 -10.11 -4.12
CA CYS A 434 18.46 -9.77 -4.02
C CYS A 434 19.37 -10.96 -4.33
N ASP A 435 19.06 -12.13 -3.77
CA ASP A 435 19.84 -13.37 -3.91
C ASP A 435 20.04 -13.74 -5.39
N LEU A 436 18.94 -13.77 -6.17
CA LEU A 436 18.91 -14.38 -7.50
C LEU A 436 18.85 -13.38 -8.69
N HIS A 437 18.98 -12.07 -8.48
CA HIS A 437 18.78 -11.10 -9.59
C HIS A 437 19.75 -11.29 -10.76
N SER A 438 21.02 -11.60 -10.45
CA SER A 438 22.09 -11.87 -11.41
C SER A 438 22.04 -13.28 -12.04
N ASP A 439 21.24 -14.21 -11.53
CA ASP A 439 21.17 -15.61 -11.99
C ASP A 439 20.41 -15.81 -13.32
N GLY A 440 19.87 -14.73 -13.91
CA GLY A 440 19.11 -14.78 -15.16
C GLY A 440 17.71 -15.39 -15.06
N GLN A 441 17.23 -15.68 -13.83
CA GLN A 441 15.88 -16.19 -13.57
C GLN A 441 14.80 -15.24 -14.11
N THR A 442 13.73 -15.77 -14.71
CA THR A 442 12.60 -14.96 -15.26
C THR A 442 11.22 -15.34 -14.72
N GLU A 443 11.12 -16.42 -13.95
CA GLU A 443 9.90 -16.89 -13.30
C GLU A 443 9.93 -16.63 -11.79
N GLY A 444 8.81 -16.19 -11.22
CA GLY A 444 8.71 -15.87 -9.79
C GLY A 444 7.48 -15.04 -9.44
N GLU A 445 7.34 -14.75 -8.14
CA GLU A 445 6.26 -13.89 -7.64
C GLU A 445 6.35 -12.45 -8.18
N ALA A 446 5.23 -11.72 -8.12
CA ALA A 446 5.09 -10.44 -8.80
C ALA A 446 6.12 -9.38 -8.35
N TRP A 447 6.40 -9.26 -7.04
CA TRP A 447 7.46 -8.39 -6.53
C TRP A 447 8.85 -8.81 -7.04
N VAL A 448 9.15 -10.11 -7.03
CA VAL A 448 10.47 -10.64 -7.41
C VAL A 448 10.76 -10.38 -8.90
N ARG A 449 9.79 -10.64 -9.78
CA ARG A 449 9.91 -10.31 -11.21
C ARG A 449 10.01 -8.80 -11.46
N ALA A 450 9.31 -7.98 -10.67
CA ALA A 450 9.45 -6.52 -10.75
C ALA A 450 10.84 -6.04 -10.34
N CYS A 451 11.44 -6.63 -9.30
CA CYS A 451 12.82 -6.34 -8.89
C CYS A 451 13.82 -6.64 -10.02
N TRP A 452 13.80 -7.86 -10.55
CA TRP A 452 14.73 -8.31 -11.58
C TRP A 452 14.65 -7.50 -12.88
N ASP A 453 13.44 -7.20 -13.37
CA ASP A 453 13.28 -6.34 -14.55
C ASP A 453 13.78 -4.91 -14.32
N SER A 454 13.75 -4.42 -13.08
CA SER A 454 14.15 -3.04 -12.78
C SER A 454 15.66 -2.81 -12.83
N ASP A 455 16.48 -3.80 -12.43
CA ASP A 455 17.93 -3.77 -12.68
C ASP A 455 18.24 -4.07 -14.15
N ARG A 456 17.61 -5.10 -14.73
CA ARG A 456 17.92 -5.54 -16.09
C ARG A 456 17.59 -4.49 -17.15
N LEU A 457 16.62 -3.59 -16.92
CA LEU A 457 16.39 -2.43 -17.77
C LEU A 457 17.56 -1.42 -17.75
N ASP A 458 18.27 -1.26 -16.62
CA ASP A 458 19.42 -0.36 -16.49
C ASP A 458 20.76 -1.02 -16.89
N LEU A 459 20.74 -2.16 -17.61
CA LEU A 459 21.96 -2.82 -18.12
C LEU A 459 22.75 -1.96 -19.14
N GLY A 460 22.10 -0.95 -19.74
CA GLY A 460 22.77 0.01 -20.62
C GLY A 460 23.93 0.76 -19.93
N ARG A 461 23.89 0.87 -18.58
CA ARG A 461 24.96 1.48 -17.76
C ARG A 461 26.31 0.78 -17.94
N VAL A 462 26.29 -0.55 -18.05
CA VAL A 462 27.45 -1.43 -18.27
C VAL A 462 27.58 -1.86 -19.75
N ASN A 463 27.06 -1.03 -20.66
CA ASN A 463 27.13 -1.23 -22.12
C ASN A 463 26.37 -2.46 -22.68
N ILE A 464 25.48 -3.07 -21.89
CA ILE A 464 24.67 -4.23 -22.30
C ILE A 464 23.28 -3.77 -22.76
N VAL A 465 22.75 -4.40 -23.81
CA VAL A 465 21.36 -4.21 -24.25
C VAL A 465 20.48 -5.21 -23.50
N PRO A 466 19.38 -4.79 -22.84
CA PRO A 466 18.42 -5.72 -22.25
C PRO A 466 17.79 -6.63 -23.31
N ASP A 467 17.96 -7.95 -23.18
CA ASP A 467 17.30 -8.94 -24.04
C ASP A 467 15.86 -9.20 -23.53
N PRO A 468 14.80 -9.01 -24.36
CA PRO A 468 13.43 -9.34 -23.99
C PRO A 468 13.23 -10.78 -23.46
N TYR A 469 14.01 -11.76 -23.90
CA TYR A 469 13.93 -13.14 -23.41
C TYR A 469 14.48 -13.30 -21.99
N CYS A 470 15.32 -12.37 -21.53
CA CYS A 470 15.85 -12.29 -20.16
C CYS A 470 15.01 -11.39 -19.23
N LEU A 471 13.90 -10.83 -19.73
CA LEU A 471 12.96 -10.00 -18.97
C LEU A 471 11.68 -10.79 -18.63
N CYS A 472 11.08 -10.44 -17.50
CA CYS A 472 10.09 -11.22 -16.75
C CYS A 472 8.64 -10.75 -16.97
N THR A 473 8.45 -9.50 -17.41
CA THR A 473 7.15 -8.85 -17.60
C THR A 473 6.92 -8.38 -19.03
N ASP A 474 5.67 -8.42 -19.47
CA ASP A 474 5.25 -7.94 -20.80
C ASP A 474 5.25 -6.39 -20.93
N TYR A 475 5.64 -5.69 -19.86
CA TYR A 475 6.01 -4.28 -19.89
C TYR A 475 7.51 -4.12 -20.19
N ALA A 476 8.40 -4.74 -19.41
CA ALA A 476 9.85 -4.59 -19.59
C ALA A 476 10.32 -5.10 -20.96
N ARG A 477 9.68 -6.15 -21.49
CA ARG A 477 9.95 -6.74 -22.82
C ARG A 477 9.73 -5.81 -24.03
N ARG A 478 9.14 -4.64 -23.83
CA ARG A 478 8.72 -3.75 -24.93
C ARG A 478 9.89 -2.99 -25.52
N PRO A 479 10.06 -2.96 -26.87
CA PRO A 479 11.12 -2.19 -27.52
C PRO A 479 11.16 -0.72 -27.09
N GLU A 480 10.00 -0.09 -26.91
CA GLU A 480 9.86 1.31 -26.46
C GLU A 480 10.23 1.53 -24.99
N VAL A 481 10.10 0.51 -24.13
CA VAL A 481 10.54 0.55 -22.72
C VAL A 481 12.05 0.34 -22.63
N ILE A 482 12.59 -0.63 -23.38
CA ILE A 482 14.03 -0.92 -23.43
C ILE A 482 14.80 0.28 -24.03
N ALA A 483 14.30 0.89 -25.10
CA ALA A 483 14.91 2.07 -25.70
C ALA A 483 14.94 3.28 -24.74
N ALA A 484 13.86 3.50 -23.97
CA ALA A 484 13.81 4.55 -22.96
C ALA A 484 14.78 4.27 -21.78
N ALA A 485 14.93 3.01 -21.38
CA ALA A 485 15.87 2.62 -20.33
C ALA A 485 17.33 2.80 -20.75
N LEU A 486 17.69 2.41 -21.99
CA LEU A 486 19.01 2.68 -22.57
C LEU A 486 19.34 4.19 -22.61
N GLN A 487 18.39 5.02 -23.05
CA GLN A 487 18.54 6.48 -23.03
C GLN A 487 18.75 7.02 -21.61
N MET A 488 18.00 6.49 -20.64
CA MET A 488 18.06 6.87 -19.23
C MET A 488 19.36 6.42 -18.53
N SER A 489 19.98 5.32 -18.98
CA SER A 489 21.27 4.84 -18.50
C SER A 489 22.48 5.56 -19.12
N GLY A 490 22.25 6.62 -19.92
CA GLY A 490 23.31 7.42 -20.55
C GLY A 490 23.77 6.93 -21.93
N ARG A 491 23.19 5.87 -22.48
CA ARG A 491 23.40 5.48 -23.88
C ARG A 491 22.37 6.17 -24.77
N GLY A 492 22.78 7.25 -25.43
CA GLY A 492 21.99 7.85 -26.50
C GLY A 492 21.63 6.79 -27.56
N GLY A 493 20.36 6.66 -27.92
CA GLY A 493 19.85 5.61 -28.81
C GLY A 493 20.23 5.77 -30.29
N GLU A 494 21.33 6.46 -30.58
CA GLU A 494 21.77 6.81 -31.94
C GLU A 494 22.27 5.54 -32.67
N ASP A 495 23.11 4.73 -32.01
CA ASP A 495 23.58 3.41 -32.48
C ASP A 495 22.44 2.37 -32.66
N PHE A 496 21.21 2.66 -32.22
CA PHE A 496 20.05 1.76 -32.31
C PHE A 496 19.03 2.13 -33.40
N ILE A 497 19.29 3.20 -34.16
CA ILE A 497 18.39 3.70 -35.21
C ILE A 497 18.97 3.48 -36.63
N GLU A 498 20.29 3.34 -36.78
CA GLU A 498 20.91 3.23 -38.12
C GLU A 498 20.96 1.79 -38.71
N ASP A 499 20.73 0.72 -37.92
CA ASP A 499 21.11 -0.66 -38.30
C ASP A 499 19.98 -1.75 -38.28
N ASP A 500 18.69 -1.41 -38.05
CA ASP A 500 17.55 -2.30 -38.43
C ASP A 500 16.45 -1.48 -39.13
N ASP A 501 16.02 -1.97 -40.29
CA ASP A 501 15.25 -1.21 -41.28
C ASP A 501 13.84 -0.82 -40.78
N SER A 502 13.52 0.47 -40.92
CA SER A 502 12.21 1.03 -40.61
C SER A 502 11.05 0.40 -41.41
N GLU A 503 11.26 -0.08 -42.64
CA GLU A 503 10.23 -0.83 -43.38
C GLU A 503 10.00 -2.24 -42.79
N GLY A 504 11.03 -2.83 -42.17
CA GLY A 504 10.99 -4.14 -41.51
C GLY A 504 10.06 -4.20 -40.30
N ARG A 505 9.89 -3.10 -39.56
CA ARG A 505 8.99 -3.02 -38.38
C ARG A 505 7.53 -3.34 -38.72
N LEU A 506 7.08 -3.03 -39.94
CA LEU A 506 5.70 -3.26 -40.38
C LEU A 506 5.43 -4.66 -40.95
N GLN A 507 6.47 -5.49 -41.14
CA GLN A 507 6.31 -6.82 -41.75
C GLN A 507 6.58 -7.99 -40.80
N ARG A 508 7.26 -7.77 -39.66
CA ARG A 508 7.46 -8.83 -38.64
C ARG A 508 6.25 -9.06 -37.71
N TYR A 509 5.29 -8.13 -37.67
CA TYR A 509 3.99 -8.29 -37.01
C TYR A 509 2.88 -8.22 -38.06
N GLY A 510 2.48 -9.37 -38.59
CA GLY A 510 1.69 -9.44 -39.83
C GLY A 510 0.19 -9.19 -39.69
N ALA A 511 -0.35 -8.50 -40.71
CA ALA A 511 -1.74 -8.44 -41.18
C ALA A 511 -2.85 -8.06 -40.17
#